data_AF-A0AAD7ME65-F1
#
_entry.id   AF-A0AAD7ME65-F1
#
_cell.length_a   1.000
_cell.length_b   1.000
_cell.length_c   1.000
_cell.angle_alpha   90.00
_cell.angle_beta   90.00
_cell.angle_gamma   90.00
#
_symmetry.space_group_name_H-M   'P 1'
#
loop_
_entity.id
_entity.type
_entity.pdbx_description
1 polymer ?
#
loop_
_entity_poly.entity_id
_entity_poly.type
_entity_poly.pdbx_seq_one_letter_code
_entity_poly.pdbx_strand_id
1 'polypeptide(L)'
;MSSRATTPDDPLSDIFEDAAAATVQGSTSTPTVSSNAVVGACRYAEHKRLKTAQVAAVEAFLNDAAPMREVKLFIHLMHLENSIEKIVTATAPYTVSADTKKNIQNYATAVLLSSKTRTYKGSNATAVVLALIQVHRGDLPLHIELNPADWAKVGAVTEEALTQGRSKFKKLIIHSIKPHDSKSVENAASKDQLNIFQLAEAFVEGTRCSVNVPLCARIALMRKTFFKSPGAKFWDAVDGTLSKIRTRANGDNKKIAKAFRHILDDDQAKHGSADYRPEEETVDLFQQQVDDLIDANTADASSGAA
;
A
#
# COMPACT_ATOMS: atom_id res chain seq x y z
N MET A 1 -20.01 57.29 16.87
CA MET A 1 -19.06 56.97 15.79
C MET A 1 -19.59 55.75 15.07
N SER A 2 -20.37 56.00 14.03
CA SER A 2 -21.12 55.00 13.25
C SER A 2 -20.33 54.75 11.98
N SER A 3 -19.85 53.52 11.76
CA SER A 3 -19.10 53.17 10.56
C SER A 3 -19.96 52.25 9.68
N ARG A 4 -20.27 52.77 8.50
CA ARG A 4 -21.14 52.23 7.48
C ARG A 4 -20.28 51.41 6.53
N ALA A 5 -20.53 50.11 6.43
CA ALA A 5 -19.82 49.23 5.50
C ALA A 5 -20.45 49.38 4.09
N THR A 6 -19.58 49.72 3.14
CA THR A 6 -19.86 49.85 1.71
C THR A 6 -19.75 48.49 1.04
N THR A 7 -20.77 48.06 0.32
CA THR A 7 -20.78 46.87 -0.54
C THR A 7 -20.02 47.15 -1.86
N PRO A 8 -19.31 46.15 -2.43
CA PRO A 8 -18.62 46.31 -3.71
C PRO A 8 -19.58 46.16 -4.89
N ASP A 9 -19.40 47.04 -5.88
CA ASP A 9 -20.10 47.12 -7.16
C ASP A 9 -19.99 45.83 -7.99
N ASP A 10 -21.13 45.37 -8.48
CA ASP A 10 -21.31 44.23 -9.38
C ASP A 10 -21.28 44.74 -10.84
N PRO A 11 -20.28 44.37 -11.68
CA PRO A 11 -20.08 45.00 -12.99
C PRO A 11 -20.91 44.34 -14.11
N LEU A 12 -22.10 43.81 -13.80
CA LEU A 12 -22.93 43.06 -14.76
C LEU A 12 -24.34 43.62 -14.98
N SER A 13 -24.67 44.81 -14.48
CA SER A 13 -26.02 45.38 -14.62
C SER A 13 -26.28 46.15 -15.93
N ASP A 14 -25.28 46.46 -16.75
CA ASP A 14 -25.43 47.40 -17.87
C ASP A 14 -25.33 46.75 -19.27
N ILE A 15 -26.08 45.68 -19.52
CA ILE A 15 -26.28 45.16 -20.89
C ILE A 15 -27.74 44.77 -21.12
N PHE A 16 -28.69 45.66 -20.82
CA PHE A 16 -30.04 45.57 -21.38
C PHE A 16 -30.64 46.96 -21.56
N GLU A 17 -30.34 47.60 -22.68
CA GLU A 17 -31.25 48.60 -23.22
C GLU A 17 -31.26 48.59 -24.76
N ASP A 18 -32.50 48.50 -25.26
CA ASP A 18 -33.01 48.91 -26.56
C ASP A 18 -32.70 48.07 -27.82
N ALA A 19 -33.59 47.11 -28.09
CA ALA A 19 -33.86 46.64 -29.45
C ALA A 19 -35.37 46.67 -29.69
N ALA A 20 -35.79 47.72 -30.37
CA ALA A 20 -37.15 47.94 -30.85
C ALA A 20 -37.68 46.76 -31.69
N ALA A 21 -38.99 46.55 -31.56
CA ALA A 21 -39.76 45.47 -32.14
C ALA A 21 -39.63 45.33 -33.66
N ALA A 22 -39.18 44.15 -34.10
CA ALA A 22 -39.52 43.58 -35.39
C ALA A 22 -40.27 42.26 -35.16
N THR A 23 -41.59 42.32 -35.12
CA THR A 23 -42.45 41.12 -35.07
C THR A 23 -42.38 40.41 -36.42
N VAL A 24 -41.41 39.51 -36.58
CA VAL A 24 -41.42 38.49 -37.62
C VAL A 24 -42.24 37.32 -37.11
N GLN A 25 -43.50 37.23 -37.52
CA GLN A 25 -44.31 36.01 -37.37
C GLN A 25 -43.77 34.93 -38.34
N GLY A 26 -42.63 34.34 -37.99
CA GLY A 26 -42.20 33.08 -38.55
C GLY A 26 -42.93 31.96 -37.82
N SER A 27 -43.88 31.30 -38.47
CA SER A 27 -44.49 30.06 -37.98
C SER A 27 -43.41 28.96 -37.94
N THR A 28 -42.68 28.88 -36.82
CA THR A 28 -41.75 27.79 -36.54
C THR A 28 -42.57 26.56 -36.17
N SER A 29 -42.84 25.71 -37.17
CA SER A 29 -43.36 24.37 -36.93
C SER A 29 -42.36 23.63 -36.03
N THR A 30 -42.73 23.39 -34.77
CA THR A 30 -41.91 22.61 -33.86
C THR A 30 -41.82 21.18 -34.40
N PRO A 31 -40.61 20.62 -34.62
CA PRO A 31 -40.47 19.26 -35.10
C PRO A 31 -41.12 18.31 -34.10
N THR A 32 -42.25 17.73 -34.49
CA THR A 32 -42.99 16.77 -33.66
C THR A 32 -42.30 15.42 -33.76
N VAL A 33 -42.01 14.79 -32.61
CA VAL A 33 -41.39 13.47 -32.59
C VAL A 33 -42.36 12.46 -33.21
N SER A 34 -41.87 11.61 -34.13
CA SER A 34 -42.68 10.57 -34.75
C SER A 34 -43.21 9.59 -33.69
N SER A 35 -44.51 9.26 -33.74
CA SER A 35 -45.13 8.27 -32.85
C SER A 35 -44.39 6.93 -32.87
N ASN A 36 -43.88 6.50 -34.03
CA ASN A 36 -43.09 5.27 -34.14
C ASN A 36 -41.78 5.33 -33.34
N ALA A 37 -41.14 6.50 -33.24
CA ALA A 37 -39.93 6.68 -32.45
C ALA A 37 -40.20 6.58 -30.94
N VAL A 38 -41.33 7.12 -30.48
CA VAL A 38 -41.77 7.01 -29.08
C VAL A 38 -42.04 5.55 -28.71
N VAL A 39 -42.81 4.83 -29.55
CA VAL A 39 -43.10 3.40 -29.34
C VAL A 39 -41.82 2.57 -29.35
N GLY A 40 -40.90 2.87 -30.29
CA GLY A 40 -39.60 2.20 -30.35
C GLY A 40 -38.76 2.41 -29.10
N ALA A 41 -38.69 3.65 -28.59
CA ALA A 41 -37.95 3.97 -27.37
C ALA A 41 -38.56 3.33 -26.12
N CYS A 42 -39.88 3.29 -26.00
CA CYS A 42 -40.56 2.63 -24.88
C CYS A 42 -40.32 1.12 -24.88
N ARG A 43 -40.45 0.44 -26.04
CA ARG A 43 -40.11 -0.98 -26.18
C ARG A 43 -38.65 -1.25 -25.80
N TYR A 44 -37.74 -0.36 -26.18
CA TYR A 44 -36.34 -0.48 -25.82
C TYR A 44 -36.11 -0.30 -24.30
N ALA A 45 -36.78 0.68 -23.67
CA ALA A 45 -36.75 0.89 -22.23
C ALA A 45 -37.26 -0.32 -21.44
N GLU A 46 -38.36 -0.92 -21.88
CA GLU A 46 -38.92 -2.17 -21.31
C GLU A 46 -37.94 -3.34 -21.47
N HIS A 47 -37.32 -3.48 -22.65
CA HIS A 47 -36.29 -4.49 -22.88
C HIS A 47 -35.07 -4.33 -21.95
N LYS A 48 -34.73 -3.09 -21.58
CA LYS A 48 -33.70 -2.78 -20.56
C LYS A 48 -34.19 -2.94 -19.12
N ARG A 49 -35.41 -3.43 -18.91
CA ARG A 49 -36.04 -3.70 -17.61
C ARG A 49 -36.19 -2.45 -16.74
N LEU A 50 -36.42 -1.29 -17.36
CA LEU A 50 -36.82 -0.10 -16.60
C LEU A 50 -38.19 -0.31 -15.96
N LYS A 51 -38.41 0.30 -14.79
CA LYS A 51 -39.70 0.22 -14.08
C LYS A 51 -40.78 0.95 -14.87
N THR A 52 -42.05 0.57 -14.69
CA THR A 52 -43.20 1.19 -15.38
C THR A 52 -43.23 2.71 -15.27
N ALA A 53 -42.93 3.26 -14.09
CA ALA A 53 -42.85 4.71 -13.88
C ALA A 53 -41.71 5.38 -14.69
N GLN A 54 -40.60 4.68 -14.91
CA GLN A 54 -39.48 5.18 -15.71
C GLN A 54 -39.78 5.11 -17.21
N VAL A 55 -40.50 4.08 -17.67
CA VAL A 55 -40.98 3.99 -19.06
C VAL A 55 -41.95 5.13 -19.36
N ALA A 56 -42.90 5.41 -18.47
CA ALA A 56 -43.80 6.56 -18.59
C ALA A 56 -43.03 7.90 -18.60
N ALA A 57 -41.94 8.02 -17.83
CA ALA A 57 -41.08 9.20 -17.85
C ALA A 57 -40.32 9.37 -19.19
N VAL A 58 -39.89 8.27 -19.83
CA VAL A 58 -39.27 8.29 -21.16
C VAL A 58 -40.26 8.76 -22.22
N GLU A 59 -41.49 8.23 -22.20
CA GLU A 59 -42.56 8.67 -23.09
C GLU A 59 -42.89 10.16 -22.91
N ALA A 60 -43.06 10.60 -21.66
CA ALA A 60 -43.31 12.01 -21.34
C ALA A 60 -42.15 12.91 -21.81
N PHE A 61 -40.90 12.50 -21.60
CA PHE A 61 -39.71 13.22 -22.04
C PHE A 61 -39.66 13.37 -23.57
N LEU A 62 -39.96 12.31 -24.32
CA LEU A 62 -39.95 12.37 -25.79
C LEU A 62 -41.05 13.27 -26.35
N ASN A 63 -42.18 13.37 -25.65
CA ASN A 63 -43.30 14.22 -26.03
C ASN A 63 -43.09 15.71 -25.67
N ASP A 64 -42.11 16.06 -24.84
CA ASP A 64 -41.79 17.45 -24.53
C ASP A 64 -41.13 18.18 -25.71
N ALA A 65 -41.27 19.50 -25.76
CA ALA A 65 -40.51 20.35 -26.67
C ALA A 65 -38.99 20.27 -26.39
N ALA A 66 -38.16 20.49 -27.43
CA ALA A 66 -36.70 20.36 -27.30
C ALA A 66 -36.08 21.20 -26.16
N PRO A 67 -36.43 22.49 -25.97
CA PRO A 67 -35.90 23.27 -24.83
C PRO A 67 -36.30 22.68 -23.47
N MET A 68 -37.51 22.13 -23.37
CA MET A 68 -37.98 21.50 -22.13
C MET A 68 -37.22 20.20 -21.83
N ARG A 69 -36.88 19.41 -22.86
CA ARG A 69 -36.03 18.24 -22.71
C ARG A 69 -34.64 18.61 -22.18
N GLU A 70 -34.03 19.68 -22.71
CA GLU A 70 -32.73 20.18 -22.24
C GLU A 70 -32.79 20.59 -20.76
N VAL A 71 -33.83 21.34 -20.37
CA VAL A 71 -34.07 21.71 -18.97
C VAL A 71 -34.22 20.47 -18.09
N LYS A 72 -34.99 19.46 -18.52
CA LYS A 72 -35.15 18.21 -17.76
C LYS A 72 -33.84 17.44 -17.63
N LEU A 73 -33.01 17.37 -18.67
CA LEU A 73 -31.68 16.76 -18.60
C LEU A 73 -30.78 17.48 -17.59
N PHE A 74 -30.76 18.82 -17.61
CA PHE A 74 -30.00 19.61 -16.66
C PHE A 74 -30.46 19.36 -15.20
N ILE A 75 -31.78 19.36 -14.96
CA ILE A 75 -32.35 19.03 -13.64
C ILE A 75 -31.94 17.62 -13.19
N HIS A 76 -32.01 16.63 -14.08
CA HIS A 76 -31.58 15.27 -13.76
C HIS A 76 -30.08 15.17 -13.48
N LEU A 77 -29.24 15.93 -14.20
CA LEU A 77 -27.81 16.00 -13.94
C LEU A 77 -27.53 16.58 -12.54
N MET A 78 -28.19 17.68 -12.16
CA MET A 78 -28.09 18.24 -10.82
C MET A 78 -28.59 17.27 -9.74
N HIS A 79 -29.68 16.53 -10.01
CA HIS A 79 -30.17 15.52 -9.08
C HIS A 79 -29.19 14.35 -8.92
N LEU A 80 -28.54 13.92 -10.00
CA LEU A 80 -27.49 12.92 -9.96
C LEU A 80 -26.29 13.41 -9.16
N GLU A 81 -25.86 14.66 -9.36
CA GLU A 81 -24.78 15.28 -8.57
C GLU A 81 -25.11 15.28 -7.07
N ASN A 82 -26.30 15.74 -6.69
CA ASN A 82 -26.78 15.71 -5.30
C ASN A 82 -26.86 14.28 -4.73
N SER A 83 -27.22 13.30 -5.56
CA SER A 83 -27.30 11.89 -5.15
C SER A 83 -25.91 11.29 -4.97
N ILE A 84 -24.96 11.63 -5.83
CA ILE A 84 -23.55 11.26 -5.71
C ILE A 84 -22.96 11.89 -4.44
N GLU A 85 -23.21 13.17 -4.18
CA GLU A 85 -22.76 13.86 -2.96
C GLU A 85 -23.30 13.17 -1.70
N LYS A 86 -24.58 12.78 -1.69
CA LYS A 86 -25.17 12.00 -0.59
C LYS A 86 -24.49 10.65 -0.41
N ILE A 87 -24.17 9.93 -1.48
CA ILE A 87 -23.46 8.65 -1.40
C ILE A 87 -22.06 8.86 -0.84
N VAL A 88 -21.34 9.87 -1.35
CA VAL A 88 -19.97 10.19 -0.91
C VAL A 88 -19.95 10.58 0.58
N THR A 89 -20.89 11.42 1.02
CA THR A 89 -20.98 11.87 2.43
C THR A 89 -21.45 10.76 3.38
N ALA A 90 -22.28 9.83 2.91
CA ALA A 90 -22.72 8.68 3.70
C ALA A 90 -21.68 7.54 3.76
N THR A 91 -20.65 7.57 2.91
CA THR A 91 -19.64 6.51 2.86
C THR A 91 -18.75 6.60 4.10
N ALA A 92 -18.71 5.50 4.87
CA ALA A 92 -17.85 5.41 6.03
C ALA A 92 -16.37 5.62 5.65
N PRO A 93 -15.56 6.29 6.48
CA PRO A 93 -14.14 6.42 6.23
C PRO A 93 -13.49 5.06 6.01
N TYR A 94 -12.67 4.94 4.96
CA TYR A 94 -11.97 3.70 4.69
C TYR A 94 -11.11 3.26 5.88
N THR A 95 -11.16 1.97 6.18
CA THR A 95 -10.33 1.31 7.19
C THR A 95 -9.72 0.06 6.60
N VAL A 96 -8.45 -0.21 6.93
CA VAL A 96 -7.76 -1.40 6.45
C VAL A 96 -8.35 -2.64 7.12
N SER A 97 -8.83 -3.59 6.31
CA SER A 97 -9.45 -4.82 6.79
C SER A 97 -8.49 -5.71 7.58
N ALA A 98 -9.04 -6.64 8.36
CA ALA A 98 -8.25 -7.60 9.13
C ALA A 98 -7.43 -8.54 8.21
N ASP A 99 -7.99 -8.95 7.09
CA ASP A 99 -7.33 -9.83 6.12
C ASP A 99 -6.17 -9.12 5.42
N THR A 100 -6.36 -7.85 5.00
CA THR A 100 -5.25 -7.06 4.46
C THR A 100 -4.18 -6.83 5.53
N LYS A 101 -4.53 -6.53 6.79
CA LYS A 101 -3.52 -6.43 7.87
C LYS A 101 -2.68 -7.70 8.00
N LYS A 102 -3.31 -8.87 7.95
CA LYS A 102 -2.62 -10.17 8.01
C LYS A 102 -1.69 -10.38 6.81
N ASN A 103 -2.15 -10.02 5.61
CA ASN A 103 -1.31 -10.09 4.40
C ASN A 103 -0.12 -9.13 4.47
N ILE A 104 -0.33 -7.90 4.94
CA ILE A 104 0.75 -6.91 5.17
C ILE A 104 1.78 -7.45 6.16
N GLN A 105 1.35 -8.10 7.24
CA GLN A 105 2.26 -8.72 8.21
C GLN A 105 3.10 -9.84 7.57
N ASN A 106 2.50 -10.66 6.71
CA ASN A 106 3.22 -11.72 5.99
C ASN A 106 4.25 -11.12 5.03
N TYR A 107 3.88 -10.10 4.25
CA TYR A 107 4.79 -9.41 3.33
C TYR A 107 5.92 -8.70 4.08
N ALA A 108 5.61 -7.99 5.16
CA ALA A 108 6.61 -7.36 6.02
C ALA A 108 7.60 -8.38 6.58
N THR A 109 7.11 -9.53 7.05
CA THR A 109 7.97 -10.61 7.55
C THR A 109 8.87 -11.16 6.44
N ALA A 110 8.34 -11.42 5.25
CA ALA A 110 9.12 -11.90 4.12
C ALA A 110 10.23 -10.91 3.70
N VAL A 111 9.92 -9.61 3.67
CA VAL A 111 10.92 -8.55 3.40
C VAL A 111 11.99 -8.51 4.50
N LEU A 112 11.62 -8.68 5.77
CA LEU A 112 12.59 -8.74 6.87
C LEU A 112 13.44 -10.03 6.84
N LEU A 113 12.93 -11.14 6.30
CA LEU A 113 13.67 -12.40 6.14
C LEU A 113 14.55 -12.42 4.89
N SER A 114 14.28 -11.56 3.89
CA SER A 114 15.09 -11.52 2.68
C SER A 114 16.55 -11.19 2.98
N SER A 115 17.45 -12.00 2.41
CA SER A 115 18.89 -11.78 2.50
C SER A 115 19.36 -10.59 1.65
N LYS A 116 18.52 -10.10 0.73
CA LYS A 116 18.80 -8.93 -0.13
C LYS A 116 18.46 -7.60 0.54
N THR A 117 17.66 -7.61 1.60
CA THR A 117 17.24 -6.39 2.33
C THR A 117 18.43 -5.54 2.75
N ARG A 118 18.47 -4.29 2.26
CA ARG A 118 19.62 -3.40 2.48
C ARG A 118 19.65 -2.80 3.88
N THR A 119 18.51 -2.30 4.32
CA THR A 119 18.29 -1.70 5.63
C THR A 119 16.99 -2.21 6.21
N TYR A 120 16.96 -2.45 7.51
CA TYR A 120 15.78 -2.85 8.27
C TYR A 120 15.00 -1.64 8.78
N LYS A 121 15.62 -0.46 8.86
CA LYS A 121 14.94 0.81 9.11
C LYS A 121 14.84 1.66 7.85
N GLY A 122 13.94 2.63 7.92
CA GLY A 122 13.69 3.61 6.87
C GLY A 122 12.61 3.19 5.87
N SER A 123 12.44 4.03 4.85
CA SER A 123 11.38 3.90 3.84
C SER A 123 11.58 2.75 2.86
N ASN A 124 12.80 2.22 2.69
CA ASN A 124 13.09 1.17 1.71
C ASN A 124 12.25 -0.10 1.94
N ALA A 125 12.20 -0.60 3.18
CA ALA A 125 11.40 -1.78 3.50
C ALA A 125 9.90 -1.51 3.32
N THR A 126 9.44 -0.30 3.72
CA THR A 126 8.06 0.13 3.52
C THR A 126 7.70 0.18 2.04
N ALA A 127 8.56 0.75 1.19
CA ALA A 127 8.35 0.85 -0.25
C ALA A 127 8.22 -0.53 -0.91
N VAL A 128 9.07 -1.50 -0.54
CA VAL A 128 8.99 -2.87 -1.06
C VAL A 128 7.67 -3.54 -0.64
N VAL A 129 7.26 -3.40 0.63
CA VAL A 129 5.98 -3.97 1.09
C VAL A 129 4.79 -3.31 0.40
N LEU A 130 4.80 -1.99 0.21
CA LEU A 130 3.77 -1.28 -0.54
C LEU A 130 3.71 -1.73 -2.01
N ALA A 131 4.86 -1.99 -2.65
CA ALA A 131 4.90 -2.56 -4.00
C ALA A 131 4.28 -3.97 -4.04
N LEU A 132 4.58 -4.84 -3.08
CA LEU A 132 3.94 -6.16 -2.96
C LEU A 132 2.42 -6.05 -2.79
N ILE A 133 1.97 -5.10 -1.98
CA ILE A 133 0.53 -4.83 -1.80
C ILE A 133 -0.12 -4.39 -3.11
N GLN A 134 0.55 -3.54 -3.90
CA GLN A 134 0.03 -3.09 -5.21
C GLN A 134 -0.05 -4.23 -6.22
N VAL A 135 0.88 -5.18 -6.18
CA VAL A 135 0.89 -6.36 -7.07
C VAL A 135 -0.24 -7.33 -6.70
N HIS A 136 -0.43 -7.62 -5.41
CA HIS A 136 -1.41 -8.62 -4.98
C HIS A 136 -2.81 -8.07 -4.73
N ARG A 137 -2.95 -6.76 -4.47
CA ARG A 137 -4.16 -5.95 -4.21
C ARG A 137 -5.07 -6.41 -3.06
N GLY A 138 -5.17 -7.70 -2.74
CA GLY A 138 -6.03 -8.22 -1.68
C GLY A 138 -7.48 -7.74 -1.84
N ASP A 139 -8.06 -7.24 -0.76
CA ASP A 139 -9.39 -6.62 -0.73
C ASP A 139 -9.33 -5.08 -0.74
N LEU A 140 -8.21 -4.49 -1.19
CA LEU A 140 -8.08 -3.05 -1.30
C LEU A 140 -9.01 -2.48 -2.39
N PRO A 141 -9.64 -1.30 -2.15
CA PRO A 141 -10.37 -0.59 -3.18
C PRO A 141 -9.49 -0.31 -4.41
N LEU A 142 -10.10 -0.38 -5.60
CA LEU A 142 -9.41 0.04 -6.82
C LEU A 142 -8.97 1.50 -6.71
N HIS A 143 -7.75 1.77 -7.16
CA HIS A 143 -7.16 3.11 -7.19
C HIS A 143 -7.07 3.82 -5.83
N ILE A 144 -7.05 3.06 -4.72
CA ILE A 144 -6.84 3.63 -3.38
C ILE A 144 -5.56 4.49 -3.30
N GLU A 145 -4.56 4.19 -4.14
CA GLU A 145 -3.31 4.96 -4.23
C GLU A 145 -3.52 6.41 -4.69
N LEU A 146 -4.60 6.69 -5.43
CA LEU A 146 -4.95 8.04 -5.86
C LEU A 146 -5.58 8.88 -4.75
N ASN A 147 -5.98 8.25 -3.64
CA ASN A 147 -6.44 8.93 -2.43
C ASN A 147 -5.31 8.94 -1.38
N PRO A 148 -4.57 10.05 -1.22
CA PRO A 148 -3.43 10.09 -0.31
C PRO A 148 -3.79 9.80 1.15
N ALA A 149 -4.99 10.20 1.59
CA ALA A 149 -5.42 9.99 2.97
C ALA A 149 -5.67 8.50 3.27
N ASP A 150 -6.29 7.78 2.34
CA ASP A 150 -6.56 6.35 2.50
C ASP A 150 -5.31 5.49 2.24
N TRP A 151 -4.48 5.88 1.28
CA TRP A 151 -3.19 5.23 1.05
C TRP A 151 -2.25 5.40 2.25
N ALA A 152 -2.25 6.56 2.90
CA ALA A 152 -1.48 6.79 4.13
C ALA A 152 -1.88 5.82 5.26
N LYS A 153 -3.15 5.40 5.34
CA LYS A 153 -3.58 4.39 6.33
C LYS A 153 -2.95 3.02 6.05
N VAL A 154 -2.85 2.62 4.78
CA VAL A 154 -2.14 1.38 4.37
C VAL A 154 -0.65 1.49 4.68
N GLY A 155 -0.05 2.65 4.42
CA GLY A 155 1.34 2.96 4.79
C GLY A 155 1.59 2.83 6.30
N ALA A 156 0.73 3.42 7.14
CA ALA A 156 0.85 3.36 8.58
C ALA A 156 0.79 1.91 9.12
N VAL A 157 -0.15 1.10 8.62
CA VAL A 157 -0.25 -0.33 8.97
C VAL A 157 1.01 -1.10 8.54
N THR A 158 1.58 -0.74 7.38
CA THR A 158 2.82 -1.34 6.87
C THR A 158 4.02 -1.02 7.76
N GLU A 159 4.18 0.24 8.17
CA GLU A 159 5.25 0.66 9.08
C GLU A 159 5.12 0.00 10.46
N GLU A 160 3.89 -0.12 10.97
CA GLU A 160 3.60 -0.85 12.20
C GLU A 160 4.01 -2.32 12.06
N ALA A 161 3.59 -3.00 10.99
CA ALA A 161 3.93 -4.40 10.75
C ALA A 161 5.45 -4.64 10.69
N LEU A 162 6.20 -3.78 10.01
CA LEU A 162 7.67 -3.82 9.98
C LEU A 162 8.28 -3.58 11.38
N THR A 163 7.70 -2.70 12.18
CA THR A 163 8.13 -2.42 13.55
C THR A 163 7.87 -3.61 14.48
N GLN A 164 6.71 -4.26 14.36
CA GLN A 164 6.38 -5.46 15.13
C GLN A 164 7.25 -6.64 14.71
N GLY A 165 7.47 -6.85 13.41
CA GLY A 165 8.35 -7.90 12.88
C GLY A 165 9.78 -7.78 13.41
N ARG A 166 10.36 -6.57 13.36
CA ARG A 166 11.65 -6.27 13.99
C ARG A 166 11.65 -6.53 15.49
N SER A 167 10.57 -6.17 16.20
CA SER A 167 10.48 -6.42 17.64
C SER A 167 10.44 -7.92 17.95
N LYS A 168 9.71 -8.72 17.15
CA LYS A 168 9.70 -10.20 17.21
C LYS A 168 11.10 -10.77 16.98
N PHE A 169 11.78 -10.37 15.90
CA PHE A 169 13.12 -10.88 15.57
C PHE A 169 14.14 -10.59 16.64
N LYS A 170 14.11 -9.37 17.19
CA LYS A 170 15.00 -9.00 18.31
C LYS A 170 14.72 -9.86 19.54
N LYS A 171 13.46 -10.15 19.86
CA LYS A 171 13.11 -11.07 20.95
C LYS A 171 13.68 -12.47 20.69
N LEU A 172 13.51 -13.03 19.49
CA LEU A 172 14.07 -14.35 19.15
C LEU A 172 15.59 -14.40 19.35
N ILE A 173 16.31 -13.35 18.92
CA ILE A 173 17.76 -13.26 19.14
C ILE A 173 18.09 -13.26 20.64
N ILE A 174 17.35 -12.49 21.45
CA ILE A 174 17.55 -12.46 22.91
C ILE A 174 17.37 -13.85 23.52
N HIS A 175 16.34 -14.59 23.12
CA HIS A 175 16.07 -15.95 23.63
C HIS A 175 17.12 -16.98 23.16
N SER A 176 17.78 -16.73 22.03
CA SER A 176 18.83 -17.61 21.49
C SER A 176 20.18 -17.52 22.22
N ILE A 177 20.39 -16.49 23.02
CA ILE A 177 21.66 -16.20 23.68
C ILE A 177 21.59 -16.68 25.13
N LYS A 178 22.59 -17.44 25.60
CA LYS A 178 22.71 -17.79 27.03
C LYS A 178 22.83 -16.52 27.88
N PRO A 179 22.18 -16.45 29.05
CA PRO A 179 22.48 -15.39 30.00
C PRO A 179 23.94 -15.52 30.45
N HIS A 180 24.80 -14.65 29.92
CA HIS A 180 26.16 -14.48 30.42
C HIS A 180 26.05 -13.53 31.62
N ASP A 181 26.15 -14.08 32.82
CA ASP A 181 26.17 -13.37 34.11
C ASP A 181 24.91 -12.56 34.44
N SER A 182 24.04 -13.22 35.20
CA SER A 182 22.80 -12.74 35.79
C SER A 182 23.01 -11.50 36.67
N LYS A 183 22.97 -10.30 36.10
CA LYS A 183 22.54 -9.08 36.80
C LYS A 183 21.61 -8.16 36.01
N SER A 184 21.31 -8.45 34.74
CA SER A 184 20.54 -7.50 33.91
C SER A 184 19.44 -8.10 33.02
N VAL A 185 19.10 -9.39 33.15
CA VAL A 185 17.99 -9.98 32.37
C VAL A 185 17.17 -10.92 33.26
N GLU A 186 16.34 -10.35 34.13
CA GLU A 186 15.48 -11.09 35.08
C GLU A 186 14.36 -11.94 34.42
N ASN A 187 14.33 -12.10 33.09
CA ASN A 187 13.22 -12.81 32.41
C ASN A 187 13.64 -13.82 31.32
N ALA A 188 14.92 -14.19 31.18
CA ALA A 188 15.36 -15.12 30.14
C ALA A 188 15.69 -16.52 30.69
N ALA A 189 14.66 -17.26 31.12
CA ALA A 189 14.75 -18.69 31.38
C ALA A 189 14.67 -19.48 30.06
N SER A 190 15.69 -19.37 29.20
CA SER A 190 15.87 -20.28 28.07
C SER A 190 16.86 -21.37 28.47
N LYS A 191 16.39 -22.62 28.55
CA LYS A 191 17.19 -23.77 28.99
C LYS A 191 18.24 -24.21 27.97
N ASP A 192 18.12 -23.82 26.69
CA ASP A 192 19.05 -24.25 25.64
C ASP A 192 19.44 -23.10 24.71
N GLN A 193 20.74 -22.98 24.49
CA GLN A 193 21.32 -22.08 23.51
C GLN A 193 21.00 -22.59 22.11
N LEU A 194 20.26 -21.80 21.33
CA LEU A 194 19.92 -22.18 19.97
C LEU A 194 21.13 -22.04 19.05
N ASN A 195 21.40 -23.08 18.27
CA ASN A 195 22.32 -22.95 17.14
C ASN A 195 21.68 -22.05 16.06
N ILE A 196 22.48 -21.61 15.08
CA ILE A 196 22.00 -20.64 14.09
C ILE A 196 20.86 -21.16 13.22
N PHE A 197 20.82 -22.47 12.97
CA PHE A 197 19.79 -23.10 12.15
C PHE A 197 18.46 -23.16 12.90
N GLN A 198 18.47 -23.63 14.16
CA GLN A 198 17.29 -23.62 15.02
C GLN A 198 16.73 -22.20 15.21
N LEU A 199 17.62 -21.20 15.31
CA LEU A 199 17.19 -19.81 15.36
C LEU A 199 16.54 -19.36 14.04
N ALA A 200 17.07 -19.79 12.89
CA ALA A 200 16.48 -19.50 11.59
C ALA A 200 15.11 -20.17 11.41
N GLU A 201 14.94 -21.40 11.89
CA GLU A 201 13.64 -22.09 11.93
C GLU A 201 12.62 -21.28 12.73
N ALA A 202 13.00 -20.78 13.92
CA ALA A 202 12.14 -19.94 14.74
C ALA A 202 11.80 -18.58 14.07
N PHE A 203 12.65 -18.07 13.18
CA PHE A 203 12.40 -16.85 12.41
C PHE A 203 11.35 -17.08 11.31
N VAL A 204 11.40 -18.23 10.64
CA VAL A 204 10.49 -18.57 9.54
C VAL A 204 9.20 -19.25 10.01
N GLU A 205 9.10 -19.61 11.29
CA GLU A 205 7.91 -20.25 11.86
C GLU A 205 6.63 -19.46 11.55
N GLY A 206 5.65 -20.16 10.96
CA GLY A 206 4.36 -19.58 10.54
C GLY A 206 4.42 -18.73 9.28
N THR A 207 5.54 -18.75 8.54
CA THR A 207 5.72 -18.04 7.27
C THR A 207 5.82 -19.02 6.09
N ARG A 208 5.86 -18.49 4.86
CA ARG A 208 6.16 -19.28 3.64
C ARG A 208 7.65 -19.31 3.30
N CYS A 209 8.50 -18.67 4.09
CA CYS A 209 9.93 -18.62 3.84
C CYS A 209 10.59 -19.93 4.29
N SER A 210 11.59 -20.39 3.53
CA SER A 210 12.42 -21.54 3.91
C SER A 210 13.75 -21.08 4.53
N VAL A 211 14.34 -21.94 5.38
CA VAL A 211 15.65 -21.69 5.95
C VAL A 211 16.72 -21.98 4.91
N ASN A 212 17.57 -21.00 4.61
CA ASN A 212 18.71 -21.15 3.71
C ASN A 212 19.99 -20.54 4.29
N VAL A 213 21.13 -20.86 3.69
CA VAL A 213 22.44 -20.38 4.14
C VAL A 213 22.53 -18.83 4.18
N PRO A 214 22.05 -18.09 3.17
CA PRO A 214 22.01 -16.62 3.24
C PRO A 214 21.20 -16.06 4.42
N LEU A 215 20.05 -16.65 4.75
CA LEU A 215 19.24 -16.27 5.90
C LEU A 215 19.98 -16.55 7.22
N CYS A 216 20.59 -17.73 7.37
CA CYS A 216 21.39 -18.06 8.55
C CYS A 216 22.53 -17.04 8.75
N ALA A 217 23.25 -16.67 7.67
CA ALA A 217 24.32 -15.68 7.76
C ALA A 217 23.82 -14.29 8.16
N ARG A 218 22.61 -13.90 7.71
CA ARG A 218 21.96 -12.65 8.12
C ARG A 218 21.60 -12.65 9.60
N ILE A 219 21.01 -13.74 10.09
CA ILE A 219 20.65 -13.89 11.49
C ILE A 219 21.92 -13.92 12.36
N ALA A 220 23.01 -14.55 11.90
CA ALA A 220 24.30 -14.54 12.57
C ALA A 220 24.87 -13.12 12.70
N LEU A 221 24.75 -12.29 11.65
CA LEU A 221 25.10 -10.87 11.72
C LEU A 221 24.26 -10.14 12.77
N MET A 222 22.94 -10.36 12.79
CA MET A 222 22.06 -9.75 13.79
C MET A 222 22.45 -10.15 15.21
N ARG A 223 22.70 -11.45 15.45
CA ARG A 223 23.13 -11.98 16.75
C ARG A 223 24.48 -11.41 17.18
N LYS A 224 25.48 -11.38 16.28
CA LYS A 224 26.79 -10.74 16.49
C LYS A 224 26.66 -9.25 16.82
N THR A 225 25.73 -8.56 16.16
CA THR A 225 25.48 -7.13 16.40
C THR A 225 24.81 -6.89 17.75
N PHE A 226 23.89 -7.78 18.15
CA PHE A 226 23.20 -7.69 19.43
C PHE A 226 24.19 -7.74 20.60
N PHE A 227 25.20 -8.63 20.54
CA PHE A 227 26.27 -8.67 21.54
C PHE A 227 27.05 -7.36 21.68
N LYS A 228 27.18 -6.59 20.61
CA LYS A 228 27.93 -5.31 20.62
C LYS A 228 27.05 -4.11 20.98
N SER A 229 25.77 -4.16 20.66
CA SER A 229 24.85 -3.02 20.80
C SER A 229 23.45 -3.51 21.15
N PRO A 230 23.23 -4.01 22.39
CA PRO A 230 21.91 -4.37 22.85
C PRO A 230 21.03 -3.12 23.03
N GLY A 231 19.72 -3.31 23.17
CA GLY A 231 18.80 -2.21 23.48
C GLY A 231 18.32 -1.42 22.26
N ALA A 232 18.01 -0.13 22.44
CA ALA A 232 17.26 0.68 21.47
C ALA A 232 18.01 0.88 20.14
N LYS A 233 19.33 1.00 20.17
CA LYS A 233 20.19 1.25 18.99
C LYS A 233 20.51 -0.01 18.18
N PHE A 234 19.95 -1.16 18.56
CA PHE A 234 20.25 -2.44 17.93
C PHE A 234 20.05 -2.43 16.41
N TRP A 235 18.88 -1.98 15.94
CA TRP A 235 18.57 -1.97 14.50
C TRP A 235 19.42 -0.97 13.72
N ASP A 236 19.74 0.19 14.31
CA ASP A 236 20.67 1.16 13.71
C ASP A 236 22.09 0.56 13.56
N ALA A 237 22.53 -0.23 14.56
CA ALA A 237 23.80 -0.92 14.51
C ALA A 237 23.81 -2.06 13.46
N VAL A 238 22.69 -2.76 13.26
CA VAL A 238 22.55 -3.77 12.21
C VAL A 238 22.68 -3.12 10.84
N ASP A 239 21.91 -2.06 10.59
CA ASP A 239 21.94 -1.32 9.32
C ASP A 239 23.32 -0.69 9.05
N GLY A 240 23.95 -0.13 10.08
CA GLY A 240 25.32 0.38 9.99
C GLY A 240 26.35 -0.70 9.67
N THR A 241 26.19 -1.92 10.21
CA THR A 241 27.09 -3.04 9.91
C THR A 241 26.90 -3.53 8.47
N LEU A 242 25.65 -3.63 8.01
CA LEU A 242 25.33 -3.99 6.63
C LEU A 242 25.90 -2.98 5.63
N SER A 243 25.75 -1.69 5.92
CA SER A 243 26.32 -0.61 5.12
C SER A 243 27.84 -0.74 5.03
N LYS A 244 28.53 -0.92 6.17
CA LYS A 244 30.00 -1.13 6.21
C LYS A 244 30.46 -2.32 5.37
N ILE A 245 29.74 -3.45 5.40
CA ILE A 245 30.06 -4.63 4.58
C ILE A 245 29.99 -4.26 3.09
N ARG A 246 28.93 -3.57 2.66
CA ARG A 246 28.75 -3.16 1.25
C ARG A 246 29.80 -2.16 0.80
N THR A 247 30.09 -1.14 1.63
CA THR A 247 31.13 -0.14 1.35
C THR A 247 32.50 -0.80 1.20
N ARG A 248 32.89 -1.71 2.11
CA ARG A 248 34.17 -2.43 2.03
C ARG A 248 34.25 -3.37 0.83
N ALA A 249 33.12 -3.94 0.42
CA ALA A 249 33.05 -4.77 -0.76
C ALA A 249 33.04 -3.97 -2.07
N ASN A 250 32.85 -2.64 -2.02
CA ASN A 250 32.62 -1.80 -3.20
C ASN A 250 31.51 -2.34 -4.12
N GLY A 251 30.41 -2.83 -3.53
CA GLY A 251 29.30 -3.43 -4.26
C GLY A 251 29.56 -4.83 -4.84
N ASP A 252 30.76 -5.41 -4.68
CA ASP A 252 31.08 -6.76 -5.19
C ASP A 252 30.35 -7.85 -4.38
N ASN A 253 29.37 -8.49 -5.02
CA ASN A 253 28.57 -9.57 -4.44
C ASN A 253 29.41 -10.74 -3.92
N LYS A 254 30.55 -11.08 -4.55
CA LYS A 254 31.42 -12.17 -4.07
C LYS A 254 32.10 -11.81 -2.75
N LYS A 255 32.52 -10.55 -2.60
CA LYS A 255 33.12 -10.05 -1.35
C LYS A 255 32.08 -9.94 -0.24
N ILE A 256 30.86 -9.50 -0.57
CA ILE A 256 29.73 -9.46 0.38
C ILE A 256 29.42 -10.88 0.88
N ALA A 257 29.26 -11.85 -0.03
CA ALA A 257 29.01 -13.25 0.32
C ALA A 257 30.13 -13.83 1.18
N LYS A 258 31.41 -13.54 0.87
CA LYS A 258 32.55 -13.96 1.68
C LYS A 258 32.51 -13.38 3.10
N ALA A 259 32.13 -12.12 3.27
CA ALA A 259 32.00 -11.49 4.58
C ALA A 259 30.89 -12.14 5.41
N PHE A 260 29.73 -12.42 4.80
CA PHE A 260 28.63 -13.12 5.47
C PHE A 260 28.98 -14.55 5.85
N ARG A 261 29.71 -15.27 4.98
CA ARG A 261 30.21 -16.62 5.28
C ARG A 261 31.11 -16.62 6.52
N HIS A 262 32.07 -15.70 6.60
CA HIS A 262 32.91 -15.55 7.79
C HIS A 262 32.09 -15.24 9.05
N ILE A 263 31.06 -14.40 8.96
CA ILE A 263 30.18 -14.10 10.10
C ILE A 263 29.41 -15.34 10.56
N LEU A 264 28.94 -16.16 9.61
CA LEU A 264 28.26 -17.41 9.90
C LEU A 264 29.21 -18.43 10.53
N ASP A 265 30.42 -18.58 9.99
CA ASP A 265 31.45 -19.49 10.52
C ASP A 265 31.84 -19.12 11.96
N ASP A 266 32.05 -17.81 12.25
CA ASP A 266 32.29 -17.29 13.61
C ASP A 266 31.16 -17.66 14.58
N ASP A 267 29.93 -17.53 14.11
CA ASP A 267 28.73 -17.72 14.90
C ASP A 267 28.49 -19.21 15.20
N GLN A 268 28.72 -20.09 14.22
CA GLN A 268 28.71 -21.55 14.41
C GLN A 268 29.82 -22.01 15.35
N ALA A 269 31.03 -21.45 15.26
CA ALA A 269 32.13 -21.77 16.17
C ALA A 269 31.79 -21.40 17.62
N LYS A 270 31.07 -20.29 17.83
CA LYS A 270 30.69 -19.81 19.16
C LYS A 270 29.46 -20.52 19.73
N HIS A 271 28.51 -20.87 18.88
CA HIS A 271 27.19 -21.32 19.31
C HIS A 271 26.83 -22.77 18.94
N GLY A 272 27.79 -23.51 18.39
CA GLY A 272 27.60 -24.87 17.90
C GLY A 272 27.12 -24.87 16.44
N SER A 273 27.56 -25.90 15.71
CA SER A 273 26.96 -26.26 14.42
C SER A 273 25.84 -27.26 14.65
N ALA A 274 24.77 -27.17 13.87
CA ALA A 274 23.88 -28.31 13.70
C ALA A 274 24.58 -29.38 12.86
N ASP A 275 24.24 -30.65 13.07
CA ASP A 275 24.63 -31.75 12.18
C ASP A 275 23.95 -31.63 10.80
N TYR A 276 22.82 -30.91 10.77
CA TYR A 276 22.07 -30.60 9.56
C TYR A 276 22.51 -29.27 8.97
N ARG A 277 22.85 -29.30 7.67
CA ARG A 277 23.06 -28.10 6.86
C ARG A 277 21.89 -28.01 5.88
N PRO A 278 21.13 -26.90 5.84
CA PRO A 278 20.09 -26.74 4.86
C PRO A 278 20.69 -26.92 3.46
N GLU A 279 20.02 -27.74 2.65
CA GLU A 279 20.38 -27.90 1.24
C GLU A 279 20.29 -26.53 0.54
N GLU A 280 21.02 -26.37 -0.57
CA GLU A 280 20.79 -25.23 -1.48
C GLU A 280 19.43 -25.41 -2.15
N GLU A 281 18.37 -25.20 -1.39
CA GLU A 281 17.00 -25.41 -1.81
C GLU A 281 16.56 -24.28 -2.76
N THR A 282 15.72 -24.65 -3.72
CA THR A 282 15.10 -23.72 -4.67
C THR A 282 14.32 -22.67 -3.91
N VAL A 283 14.65 -21.39 -4.13
CA VAL A 283 13.92 -20.25 -3.56
C VAL A 283 12.45 -20.35 -3.97
N ASP A 284 11.55 -20.33 -2.99
CA ASP A 284 10.10 -20.31 -3.25
C ASP A 284 9.72 -19.13 -4.16
N LEU A 285 8.76 -19.33 -5.07
CA LEU A 285 8.36 -18.31 -6.06
C LEU A 285 7.97 -17.00 -5.39
N PHE A 286 7.30 -17.06 -4.24
CA PHE A 286 6.94 -15.88 -3.49
C PHE A 286 8.17 -15.14 -2.94
N GLN A 287 9.15 -15.85 -2.37
CA GLN A 287 10.39 -15.22 -1.90
C GLN A 287 11.22 -14.64 -3.05
N GLN A 288 11.23 -15.31 -4.22
CA GLN A 288 11.87 -14.80 -5.42
C GLN A 288 11.24 -13.46 -5.84
N GLN A 289 9.91 -13.36 -5.85
CA GLN A 289 9.20 -12.12 -6.17
C GLN A 289 9.53 -10.99 -5.17
N VAL A 290 9.62 -11.29 -3.87
CA VAL A 290 10.06 -10.33 -2.84
C VAL A 290 11.47 -9.83 -3.14
N ASP A 291 12.38 -10.76 -3.44
CA ASP A 291 13.77 -10.46 -3.75
C ASP A 291 13.93 -9.62 -5.02
N ASP A 292 13.14 -9.90 -6.06
CA ASP A 292 13.14 -9.14 -7.32
C ASP A 292 12.65 -7.70 -7.10
N LEU A 293 11.60 -7.50 -6.27
CA LEU A 293 11.11 -6.17 -5.91
C LEU A 293 12.10 -5.39 -5.03
N ILE A 294 12.87 -6.08 -4.18
CA ILE A 294 13.97 -5.46 -3.42
C ILE A 294 15.04 -4.97 -4.40
N ASP A 295 15.45 -5.81 -5.34
CA ASP A 295 16.50 -5.44 -6.30
C ASP A 295 16.06 -4.26 -7.18
N ALA A 296 14.82 -4.27 -7.69
CA ALA A 296 14.25 -3.18 -8.48
C ALA A 296 14.24 -1.84 -7.72
N ASN A 297 13.71 -1.82 -6.49
CA ASN A 297 13.68 -0.60 -5.66
C ASN A 297 15.08 -0.06 -5.35
N THR A 298 16.09 -0.95 -5.32
CA THR A 298 17.47 -0.50 -5.06
C THR A 298 18.17 0.05 -6.30
N ALA A 299 17.76 -0.36 -7.50
CA ALA A 299 18.24 0.22 -8.75
C ALA A 299 17.73 1.66 -8.91
N ASP A 300 16.42 1.87 -8.69
CA ASP A 300 15.79 3.20 -8.81
C ASP A 300 16.36 4.23 -7.83
N ALA A 301 16.66 3.81 -6.60
CA ALA A 301 17.31 4.66 -5.61
C ALA A 301 18.76 5.06 -5.99
N SER A 302 19.42 4.27 -6.84
CA SER A 302 20.78 4.56 -7.31
C SER A 302 20.82 5.45 -8.56
N SER A 303 19.78 5.42 -9.40
CA SER A 303 19.66 6.30 -10.58
C SER A 303 19.23 7.72 -10.25
N GLY A 304 18.56 7.95 -9.11
CA GLY A 304 18.16 9.30 -8.67
C GLY A 304 19.22 10.10 -7.92
N ALA A 305 20.41 9.52 -7.71
CA ALA A 305 21.51 10.14 -6.94
C ALA A 305 22.76 10.46 -7.78
N ALA A 306 22.65 10.39 -9.12
CA ALA A 306 23.67 10.80 -10.10
C ALA A 306 23.25 12.11 -10.77
#